data_AF-A0A5F4WLD9-F1
#
_entry.id   AF-A0A5F4WLD9-F1
#
_cell.length_a   1.000
_cell.length_b   1.000
_cell.length_c   1.000
_cell.angle_alpha   90.00
_cell.angle_beta   90.00
_cell.angle_gamma   90.00
#
_symmetry.space_group_name_H-M   'P 1'
#
loop_
_entity.id
_entity.type
_entity.pdbx_description
1 polymer ?
#
loop_
_entity_poly.entity_id
_entity_poly.type
_entity_poly.pdbx_seq_one_letter_code
_entity_poly.pdbx_strand_id
1 'polypeptide(L)'
;MAREMTILGSAVLTLLLAGYLAQQYLPLPTPKVIGIDLGTTYCSVGVFFPGTGKVKVIPDENGHISIPSMVSFTDNDVYVGYESVELADSNPQNTIYDAKRFIGKIFTPEELEAEIGRYPFKVLNKNGMVEFSVTSNETITVSPEYVGSRLLLKLKEMAEEYLGMPVANAVISVPAEFDLKQRNSTIEAANLAGLKILRVINEPTAAAMAYGLHKADVFHVLVIDLGGGTLDVSLLNKQGGMFLTRAMSGNNKLGGQDFNQRLLQYLYKQIYQMYGFMPSRKEEIHRLRQAVEMVKLNLTLHQSAQLSVLLTVEEQDRKEPLSSDTELPKDKLSSADDHRVNSGFGHGLSDRKSGESQVLFETEISRKLFDTLNEDLFQKILIPIQQVLKEGHLEKTEIDEVVLVGGSTRIPRIRQVIREFFGKDPNTSVDPDLAVVTGVAIQAEPSCHVRKNVKKAFLVNTGVERHPMRGHVEVNRYPPLIGDVFPATADSLLEMNPPALVRLEIMQLQLTECHLMRDLNSYFGKNYKQFAFHLLCPGS
;
A
#
# COMPACT_ATOMS: atom_id res chain seq x y z
N MET A 1 0.76 -63.38 20.85
CA MET A 1 1.75 -62.70 19.99
C MET A 1 1.17 -62.28 18.63
N ALA A 2 1.08 -63.13 17.60
CA ALA A 2 0.63 -62.68 16.27
C ALA A 2 -0.78 -62.05 16.25
N ARG A 3 -1.76 -62.67 16.93
CA ARG A 3 -3.14 -62.18 17.02
C ARG A 3 -3.29 -60.85 17.79
N GLU A 4 -2.48 -60.65 18.82
CA GLU A 4 -2.46 -59.40 19.61
C GLU A 4 -1.85 -58.24 18.80
N MET A 5 -0.80 -58.53 18.00
CA MET A 5 -0.22 -57.54 17.10
C MET A 5 -1.18 -57.13 15.97
N THR A 6 -2.01 -58.05 15.46
CA THR A 6 -3.04 -57.73 14.45
C THR A 6 -4.14 -56.84 15.02
N ILE A 7 -4.59 -57.12 16.25
CA ILE A 7 -5.62 -56.31 16.93
C ILE A 7 -5.09 -54.90 17.19
N LEU A 8 -3.88 -54.77 17.74
CA LEU A 8 -3.26 -53.48 17.99
C LEU A 8 -3.04 -52.68 16.70
N GLY A 9 -2.55 -53.33 15.64
CA GLY A 9 -2.38 -52.70 14.33
C GLY A 9 -3.69 -52.22 13.72
N SER A 10 -4.76 -53.02 13.82
CA SER A 10 -6.09 -52.64 13.32
C SER A 10 -6.70 -51.48 14.12
N ALA A 11 -6.49 -51.43 15.43
CA ALA A 11 -6.98 -50.35 16.29
C ALA A 11 -6.24 -49.03 15.98
N VAL A 12 -4.92 -49.08 15.82
CA VAL A 12 -4.11 -47.91 15.42
C VAL A 12 -4.52 -47.42 14.03
N LEU A 13 -4.69 -48.32 13.06
CA LEU A 13 -5.13 -47.95 11.71
C LEU A 13 -6.53 -47.32 11.73
N THR A 14 -7.45 -47.87 12.52
CA THR A 14 -8.81 -47.33 12.67
C THR A 14 -8.79 -45.95 13.32
N LEU A 15 -7.96 -45.74 14.35
CA LEU A 15 -7.79 -44.44 14.99
C LEU A 15 -7.19 -43.40 14.04
N LEU A 16 -6.18 -43.80 13.25
CA LEU A 16 -5.57 -42.94 12.24
C LEU A 16 -6.56 -42.59 11.13
N LEU A 17 -7.35 -43.55 10.66
CA LEU A 17 -8.37 -43.32 9.64
C LEU A 17 -9.50 -42.44 10.17
N ALA A 18 -9.95 -42.69 11.42
CA ALA A 18 -10.94 -41.87 12.09
C ALA A 18 -10.43 -40.44 12.32
N GLY A 19 -9.16 -40.28 12.71
CA GLY A 19 -8.51 -38.97 12.83
C GLY A 19 -8.40 -38.24 11.50
N TYR A 20 -7.99 -38.94 10.43
CA TYR A 20 -7.90 -38.40 9.08
C TYR A 20 -9.27 -37.96 8.54
N LEU A 21 -10.31 -38.78 8.75
CA LEU A 21 -11.68 -38.46 8.36
C LEU A 21 -12.26 -37.32 9.21
N ALA A 22 -12.03 -37.33 10.53
CA ALA A 22 -12.48 -36.27 11.44
C ALA A 22 -11.82 -34.92 11.13
N GLN A 23 -10.57 -34.92 10.65
CA GLN A 23 -9.86 -33.70 10.26
C GLN A 23 -10.56 -32.96 9.11
N GLN A 24 -11.32 -33.65 8.26
CA GLN A 24 -12.12 -33.04 7.19
C GLN A 24 -13.36 -32.29 7.71
N TYR A 25 -13.78 -32.56 8.96
CA TYR A 25 -14.94 -31.94 9.60
C TYR A 25 -14.56 -30.88 10.66
N LEU A 26 -13.27 -30.71 10.96
CA LEU A 26 -12.83 -29.64 11.86
C LEU A 26 -12.93 -28.28 11.16
N PRO A 27 -13.41 -27.24 11.85
CA PRO A 27 -13.39 -25.89 11.29
C PRO A 27 -11.95 -25.47 11.00
N LEU A 28 -11.75 -24.77 9.88
CA LEU A 28 -10.44 -24.25 9.53
C LEU A 28 -9.92 -23.32 10.65
N PRO A 29 -8.62 -23.38 10.98
CA PRO A 29 -8.07 -22.52 12.01
C PRO A 29 -8.27 -21.06 11.62
N THR A 30 -8.82 -20.27 12.54
CA THR A 30 -9.02 -18.84 12.31
C THR A 30 -7.67 -18.15 12.17
N PRO A 31 -7.48 -17.33 11.13
CA PRO A 31 -6.26 -16.55 10.97
C PRO A 31 -6.06 -15.60 12.16
N LYS A 32 -4.84 -15.56 12.71
CA LYS A 32 -4.49 -14.72 13.87
C LYS A 32 -3.59 -13.53 13.51
N VAL A 33 -3.22 -13.42 12.24
CA VAL A 33 -2.34 -12.39 11.71
C VAL A 33 -3.03 -11.80 10.48
N ILE A 34 -3.15 -10.48 10.45
CA ILE A 34 -3.70 -9.74 9.32
C ILE A 34 -2.57 -9.13 8.49
N GLY A 35 -2.76 -9.02 7.18
CA GLY A 35 -1.91 -8.23 6.31
C GLY A 35 -2.52 -6.85 6.10
N ILE A 36 -1.76 -5.80 6.34
CA ILE A 36 -2.23 -4.42 6.22
C ILE A 36 -1.45 -3.71 5.12
N ASP A 37 -2.20 -3.10 4.22
CA ASP A 37 -1.68 -2.07 3.33
C ASP A 37 -2.10 -0.70 3.84
N LEU A 38 -1.16 0.01 4.46
CA LEU A 38 -1.37 1.39 4.92
C LEU A 38 -0.96 2.32 3.79
N GLY A 39 -1.81 2.54 2.79
CA GLY A 39 -1.47 3.39 1.65
C GLY A 39 -1.59 4.89 1.94
N THR A 40 -1.01 5.72 1.06
CA THR A 40 -1.10 7.19 1.18
C THR A 40 -2.51 7.70 0.92
N THR A 41 -3.22 7.12 -0.05
CA THR A 41 -4.58 7.54 -0.44
C THR A 41 -5.66 6.58 0.04
N TYR A 42 -5.41 5.27 0.00
CA TYR A 42 -6.32 4.24 0.47
C TYR A 42 -5.57 3.22 1.31
N CYS A 43 -6.26 2.66 2.30
CA CYS A 43 -5.77 1.56 3.11
C CYS A 43 -6.64 0.33 2.93
N SER A 44 -6.04 -0.85 3.04
CA SER A 44 -6.75 -2.13 2.91
C SER A 44 -6.23 -3.13 3.93
N VAL A 45 -7.07 -4.09 4.31
CA VAL A 45 -6.69 -5.19 5.20
C VAL A 45 -7.09 -6.53 4.59
N GLY A 46 -6.19 -7.50 4.69
CA GLY A 46 -6.34 -8.82 4.12
C GLY A 46 -5.98 -9.92 5.09
N VAL A 47 -6.57 -11.08 4.87
CA VAL A 47 -6.38 -12.27 5.68
C VAL A 47 -6.03 -13.45 4.78
N PHE A 48 -4.97 -14.18 5.13
CA PHE A 48 -4.64 -15.44 4.50
C PHE A 48 -5.27 -16.61 5.25
N PHE A 49 -5.94 -17.51 4.53
CA PHE A 49 -6.58 -18.70 5.07
C PHE A 49 -5.72 -19.94 4.78
N PRO A 50 -4.94 -20.45 5.75
CA PRO A 50 -3.98 -21.54 5.51
C PRO A 50 -4.60 -22.81 4.97
N GLY A 51 -5.83 -23.14 5.38
CA GLY A 51 -6.53 -24.33 4.91
C GLY A 51 -6.90 -24.32 3.42
N THR A 52 -6.98 -23.13 2.81
CA THR A 52 -7.32 -22.99 1.38
C THR A 52 -6.18 -22.41 0.54
N GLY A 53 -5.17 -21.82 1.19
CA GLY A 53 -4.13 -21.05 0.52
C GLY A 53 -4.62 -19.74 -0.12
N LYS A 54 -5.85 -19.31 0.17
CA LYS A 54 -6.47 -18.11 -0.41
C LYS A 54 -6.32 -16.92 0.50
N VAL A 55 -6.18 -15.74 -0.12
CA VAL A 55 -6.31 -14.45 0.55
C VAL A 55 -7.73 -13.93 0.38
N LYS A 56 -8.26 -13.33 1.43
CA LYS A 56 -9.47 -12.52 1.41
C LYS A 56 -9.11 -11.10 1.84
N VAL A 57 -9.38 -10.13 0.98
CA VAL A 57 -9.42 -8.71 1.38
C VAL A 57 -10.75 -8.47 2.09
N ILE A 58 -10.70 -7.81 3.25
CA ILE A 58 -11.85 -7.64 4.13
C ILE A 58 -12.58 -6.35 3.74
N PRO A 59 -13.87 -6.42 3.39
CA PRO A 59 -14.67 -5.23 3.13
C PRO A 59 -15.10 -4.55 4.44
N ASP A 60 -15.43 -3.27 4.36
CA ASP A 60 -16.19 -2.56 5.40
C ASP A 60 -17.68 -2.99 5.39
N GLU A 61 -18.45 -2.42 6.32
CA GLU A 61 -19.90 -2.61 6.45
C GLU A 61 -20.71 -2.28 5.17
N ASN A 62 -20.18 -1.41 4.31
CA ASN A 62 -20.79 -0.99 3.05
C ASN A 62 -20.27 -1.79 1.84
N GLY A 63 -19.38 -2.76 2.05
CA GLY A 63 -18.80 -3.60 1.00
C GLY A 63 -17.54 -3.03 0.35
N HIS A 64 -17.01 -1.90 0.80
CA HIS A 64 -15.77 -1.33 0.28
C HIS A 64 -14.57 -2.12 0.79
N ILE A 65 -13.73 -2.60 -0.12
CA ILE A 65 -12.52 -3.39 0.19
C ILE A 65 -11.30 -2.54 0.57
N SER A 66 -11.45 -1.22 0.54
CA SER A 66 -10.43 -0.24 0.91
C SER A 66 -11.11 1.00 1.49
N ILE A 67 -10.46 1.63 2.48
CA ILE A 67 -10.91 2.88 3.09
C ILE A 67 -9.99 4.04 2.70
N PRO A 68 -10.50 5.27 2.48
CA PRO A 68 -9.66 6.45 2.29
C PRO A 68 -8.70 6.68 3.47
N SER A 69 -7.45 7.08 3.19
CA SER A 69 -6.43 7.41 4.19
C SER A 69 -6.64 8.81 4.77
N MET A 70 -7.82 9.04 5.36
CA MET A 70 -8.29 10.33 5.84
C MET A 70 -8.87 10.22 7.24
N VAL A 71 -8.59 11.22 8.08
CA VAL A 71 -9.08 11.32 9.47
C VAL A 71 -9.59 12.72 9.73
N SER A 72 -10.87 12.85 10.06
CA SER A 72 -11.51 14.13 10.40
C SER A 72 -11.73 14.24 11.90
N PHE A 73 -11.30 15.36 12.46
CA PHE A 73 -11.48 15.66 13.87
C PHE A 73 -12.60 16.67 14.04
N THR A 74 -13.52 16.36 14.96
CA THR A 74 -14.63 17.24 15.35
C THR A 74 -14.62 17.44 16.86
N ASP A 75 -15.53 18.28 17.35
CA ASP A 75 -15.68 18.55 18.79
C ASP A 75 -16.07 17.31 19.60
N ASN A 76 -16.74 16.35 18.98
CA ASN A 76 -17.32 15.19 19.65
C ASN A 76 -16.60 13.89 19.32
N ASP A 77 -16.02 13.76 18.12
CA ASP A 77 -15.50 12.48 17.63
C ASP A 77 -14.39 12.61 16.58
N VAL A 78 -13.72 11.48 16.32
CA VAL A 78 -12.69 11.29 15.29
C VAL A 78 -13.19 10.29 14.25
N TYR A 79 -13.56 10.81 13.08
CA TYR A 79 -14.02 10.04 11.94
C TYR A 79 -12.84 9.54 11.11
N VAL A 80 -13.00 8.41 10.42
CA VAL A 80 -11.93 7.76 9.65
C VAL A 80 -12.49 7.23 8.32
N GLY A 81 -11.73 7.32 7.24
CA GLY A 81 -12.14 6.76 5.96
C GLY A 81 -13.25 7.56 5.27
N TYR A 82 -14.28 6.89 4.77
CA TYR A 82 -15.37 7.52 4.01
C TYR A 82 -16.14 8.56 4.84
N GLU A 83 -16.30 8.32 6.14
CA GLU A 83 -16.90 9.28 7.08
C GLU A 83 -16.12 10.61 7.11
N SER A 84 -14.79 10.55 6.94
CA SER A 84 -13.96 11.77 6.83
C SER A 84 -14.05 12.44 5.47
N VAL A 85 -14.28 11.67 4.39
CA VAL A 85 -14.46 12.23 3.04
C VAL A 85 -15.72 13.10 2.98
N GLU A 86 -16.80 12.68 3.64
CA GLU A 86 -18.05 13.46 3.72
C GLU A 86 -17.86 14.79 4.47
N LEU A 87 -16.92 14.84 5.43
CA LEU A 87 -16.60 16.02 6.23
C LEU A 87 -15.51 16.91 5.61
N ALA A 88 -14.77 16.40 4.63
CA ALA A 88 -13.56 17.05 4.10
C ALA A 88 -13.79 18.50 3.63
N ASP A 89 -14.95 18.76 3.02
CA ASP A 89 -15.27 20.06 2.42
C ASP A 89 -15.80 21.08 3.43
N SER A 90 -16.57 20.61 4.42
CA SER A 90 -17.14 21.45 5.48
C SER A 90 -16.16 21.67 6.64
N ASN A 91 -15.23 20.74 6.84
CA ASN A 91 -14.22 20.74 7.90
C ASN A 91 -12.77 20.55 7.37
N PRO A 92 -12.31 21.32 6.37
CA PRO A 92 -11.04 21.07 5.69
C PRO A 92 -9.81 21.30 6.57
N GLN A 93 -9.89 22.21 7.55
CA GLN A 93 -8.74 22.52 8.42
C GLN A 93 -8.45 21.42 9.45
N ASN A 94 -9.45 20.59 9.75
CA ASN A 94 -9.36 19.52 10.75
C ASN A 94 -9.48 18.13 10.12
N THR A 95 -9.43 18.03 8.79
CA THR A 95 -9.46 16.76 8.10
C THR A 95 -8.10 16.48 7.47
N ILE A 96 -7.38 15.54 8.08
CA ILE A 96 -5.99 15.21 7.71
C ILE A 96 -5.99 14.05 6.73
N TYR A 97 -5.28 14.22 5.63
CA TYR A 97 -5.02 13.21 4.59
C TYR A 97 -3.55 13.25 4.20
N ASP A 98 -3.07 12.25 3.47
CA ASP A 98 -1.66 12.11 3.06
C ASP A 98 -0.66 12.09 4.24
N ALA A 99 -1.12 11.81 5.47
CA ALA A 99 -0.28 11.80 6.66
C ALA A 99 0.95 10.87 6.54
N LYS A 100 0.82 9.79 5.76
CA LYS A 100 1.91 8.86 5.45
C LYS A 100 3.12 9.54 4.77
N ARG A 101 2.94 10.65 4.05
CA ARG A 101 4.05 11.42 3.46
C ARG A 101 4.97 12.06 4.51
N PHE A 102 4.44 12.28 5.72
CA PHE A 102 5.12 12.96 6.81
C PHE A 102 5.66 12.00 7.87
N ILE A 103 5.16 10.76 7.92
CA ILE A 103 5.47 9.80 8.98
C ILE A 103 6.97 9.51 9.07
N GLY A 104 7.55 9.76 10.25
CA GLY A 104 8.98 9.57 10.54
C GLY A 104 9.97 10.38 9.68
N LYS A 105 9.52 11.22 8.74
CA LYS A 105 10.39 12.00 7.86
C LYS A 105 10.92 13.25 8.56
N ILE A 106 12.17 13.61 8.29
CA ILE A 106 12.76 14.89 8.69
C ILE A 106 12.86 15.75 7.43
N PHE A 107 12.20 16.89 7.42
CA PHE A 107 12.18 17.82 6.30
C PHE A 107 13.20 18.93 6.52
N THR A 108 13.80 19.41 5.42
CA THR A 108 14.41 20.73 5.40
C THR A 108 13.31 21.81 5.38
N PRO A 109 13.59 23.05 5.81
CA PRO A 109 12.61 24.13 5.75
C PRO A 109 12.03 24.34 4.34
N GLU A 110 12.86 24.24 3.30
CA GLU A 110 12.46 24.43 1.91
C GLU A 110 11.57 23.29 1.40
N GLU A 111 11.91 22.04 1.73
CA GLU A 111 11.09 20.88 1.38
C GLU A 111 9.73 20.94 2.06
N LEU A 112 9.70 21.33 3.33
CA LEU A 112 8.47 21.41 4.10
C LEU A 112 7.54 22.50 3.55
N GLU A 113 8.07 23.69 3.27
CA GLU A 113 7.28 24.80 2.73
C GLU A 113 6.61 24.43 1.38
N ALA A 114 7.34 23.71 0.52
CA ALA A 114 6.82 23.23 -0.76
C ALA A 114 5.73 22.15 -0.63
N GLU A 115 5.69 21.44 0.50
CA GLU A 115 4.65 20.44 0.81
C GLU A 115 3.44 21.07 1.52
N ILE A 116 3.64 22.00 2.47
CA ILE A 116 2.56 22.62 3.26
C ILE A 116 1.52 23.31 2.38
N GLY A 117 1.96 24.01 1.32
CA GLY A 117 1.07 24.75 0.42
C GLY A 117 0.04 23.89 -0.34
N ARG A 118 0.11 22.56 -0.23
CA ARG A 118 -0.85 21.62 -0.83
C ARG A 118 -2.08 21.35 0.04
N TYR A 119 -2.03 21.71 1.31
CA TYR A 119 -3.01 21.28 2.29
C TYR A 119 -3.74 22.46 2.94
N PRO A 120 -5.06 22.36 3.17
CA PRO A 120 -5.83 23.41 3.85
C PRO A 120 -5.67 23.35 5.38
N PHE A 121 -5.19 22.23 5.93
CA PHE A 121 -4.94 22.05 7.35
C PHE A 121 -3.57 22.59 7.76
N LYS A 122 -3.46 23.03 9.02
CA LYS A 122 -2.25 23.68 9.53
C LYS A 122 -1.19 22.66 9.92
N VAL A 123 -0.01 22.79 9.31
CA VAL A 123 1.17 21.97 9.59
C VAL A 123 2.14 22.74 10.49
N LEU A 124 2.64 22.08 11.53
CA LEU A 124 3.61 22.60 12.48
C LEU A 124 4.95 21.89 12.29
N ASN A 125 6.04 22.66 12.33
CA ASN A 125 7.39 22.13 12.29
C ASN A 125 7.98 22.05 13.71
N LYS A 126 8.41 20.85 14.09
CA LYS A 126 9.10 20.57 15.36
C LYS A 126 10.43 19.91 15.07
N ASN A 127 11.47 20.73 14.93
CA ASN A 127 12.85 20.30 14.64
C ASN A 127 12.96 19.44 13.36
N GLY A 128 12.26 19.85 12.30
CA GLY A 128 12.20 19.14 11.01
C GLY A 128 11.14 18.04 10.94
N MET A 129 10.54 17.66 12.07
CA MET A 129 9.39 16.74 12.08
C MET A 129 8.08 17.51 11.99
N VAL A 130 7.06 16.85 11.45
CA VAL A 130 5.73 17.45 11.24
C VAL A 130 4.76 17.01 12.32
N GLU A 131 4.00 17.97 12.85
CA GLU A 131 2.75 17.75 13.60
C GLU A 131 1.62 18.53 12.92
N PHE A 132 0.38 18.08 13.02
CA PHE A 132 -0.80 18.77 12.52
C PHE A 132 -1.49 19.51 13.66
N SER A 133 -1.89 20.77 13.41
CA SER A 133 -2.69 21.55 14.35
C SER A 133 -4.16 21.39 13.98
N VAL A 134 -4.93 20.80 14.89
CA VAL A 134 -6.36 20.55 14.72
C VAL A 134 -7.11 21.38 15.75
N THR A 135 -8.13 22.11 15.31
CA THR A 135 -8.96 22.98 16.16
C THR A 135 -10.37 22.41 16.25
N SER A 136 -10.66 21.80 17.39
CA SER A 136 -12.02 21.40 17.78
C SER A 136 -12.51 22.36 18.87
N ASN A 137 -13.00 21.86 20.01
CA ASN A 137 -13.22 22.64 21.23
C ASN A 137 -11.93 23.28 21.75
N GLU A 138 -10.81 22.58 21.58
CA GLU A 138 -9.47 23.04 21.90
C GLU A 138 -8.54 22.81 20.68
N THR A 139 -7.49 23.62 20.58
CA THR A 139 -6.42 23.39 19.61
C THR A 139 -5.50 22.29 20.13
N ILE A 140 -5.52 21.13 19.47
CA ILE A 140 -4.64 19.99 19.77
C ILE A 140 -3.58 19.82 18.67
N THR A 141 -2.44 19.24 19.02
CA THR A 141 -1.45 18.80 18.05
C THR A 141 -1.53 17.28 17.86
N VAL A 142 -1.47 16.85 16.61
CA VAL A 142 -1.64 15.46 16.22
C VAL A 142 -0.45 15.04 15.36
N SER A 143 0.22 13.95 15.71
CA SER A 143 1.34 13.43 14.91
C SER A 143 0.86 12.60 13.70
N PRO A 144 1.68 12.47 12.64
CA PRO A 144 1.43 11.52 11.55
C PRO A 144 1.22 10.08 12.05
N GLU A 145 1.96 9.66 13.07
CA GLU A 145 1.83 8.34 13.69
C GLU A 145 0.46 8.16 14.35
N TYR A 146 -0.07 9.19 15.01
CA TYR A 146 -1.41 9.14 15.59
C TYR A 146 -2.49 9.05 14.50
N VAL A 147 -2.40 9.84 13.43
CA VAL A 147 -3.31 9.74 12.28
C VAL A 147 -3.26 8.34 11.68
N GLY A 148 -2.05 7.79 11.46
CA GLY A 148 -1.83 6.43 11.02
C GLY A 148 -2.46 5.40 11.97
N SER A 149 -2.36 5.60 13.28
CA SER A 149 -2.96 4.70 14.28
C SER A 149 -4.48 4.64 14.19
N ARG A 150 -5.17 5.74 13.87
CA ARG A 150 -6.63 5.78 13.71
C ARG A 150 -7.07 4.98 12.48
N LEU A 151 -6.32 5.08 11.38
CA LEU A 151 -6.52 4.26 10.18
C LEU A 151 -6.31 2.77 10.48
N LEU A 152 -5.20 2.44 11.15
CA LEU A 152 -4.87 1.06 11.51
C LEU A 152 -5.88 0.45 12.50
N LEU A 153 -6.43 1.25 13.41
CA LEU A 153 -7.49 0.83 14.32
C LEU A 153 -8.76 0.48 13.56
N LYS A 154 -9.22 1.32 12.62
CA LYS A 154 -10.39 1.01 11.78
C LYS A 154 -10.20 -0.29 10.98
N LEU A 155 -9.02 -0.48 10.38
CA LEU A 155 -8.69 -1.72 9.65
C LEU A 155 -8.67 -2.96 10.55
N LYS A 156 -8.18 -2.81 11.79
CA LYS A 156 -8.24 -3.87 12.81
C LYS A 156 -9.69 -4.21 13.14
N GLU A 157 -10.52 -3.21 13.42
CA GLU A 157 -11.95 -3.40 13.74
C GLU A 157 -12.68 -4.11 12.60
N MET A 158 -12.46 -3.71 11.34
CA MET A 158 -12.99 -4.39 10.16
C MET A 158 -12.60 -5.88 10.13
N ALA A 159 -11.34 -6.20 10.43
CA ALA A 159 -10.87 -7.58 10.47
C ALA A 159 -11.44 -8.37 11.66
N GLU A 160 -11.55 -7.75 12.84
CA GLU A 160 -12.13 -8.37 14.04
C GLU A 160 -13.61 -8.68 13.87
N GLU A 161 -14.37 -7.76 13.28
CA GLU A 161 -15.78 -7.96 12.94
C GLU A 161 -15.96 -9.11 11.95
N TYR A 162 -15.18 -9.11 10.86
CA TYR A 162 -15.25 -10.17 9.85
C TYR A 162 -14.86 -11.55 10.40
N LEU A 163 -13.84 -11.62 11.27
CA LEU A 163 -13.34 -12.87 11.84
C LEU A 163 -14.14 -13.32 13.07
N GLY A 164 -14.93 -12.43 13.69
CA GLY A 164 -15.63 -12.68 14.94
C GLY A 164 -14.69 -12.90 16.14
N MET A 165 -13.46 -12.39 16.09
CA MET A 165 -12.47 -12.55 17.17
C MET A 165 -11.44 -11.42 17.20
N PRO A 166 -10.82 -11.15 18.36
CA PRO A 166 -9.77 -10.14 18.48
C PRO A 166 -8.52 -10.46 17.64
N VAL A 167 -7.92 -9.42 17.07
CA VAL A 167 -6.71 -9.47 16.25
C VAL A 167 -5.61 -8.63 16.90
N ALA A 168 -4.48 -9.26 17.21
CA ALA A 168 -3.37 -8.60 17.90
C ALA A 168 -2.08 -8.52 17.07
N ASN A 169 -1.98 -9.26 15.96
CA ASN A 169 -0.74 -9.35 15.18
C ASN A 169 -0.98 -8.95 13.73
N ALA A 170 -0.02 -8.24 13.14
CA ALA A 170 -0.10 -7.86 11.74
C ALA A 170 1.26 -7.96 11.03
N VAL A 171 1.20 -8.10 9.71
CA VAL A 171 2.27 -7.76 8.78
C VAL A 171 1.83 -6.49 8.07
N ILE A 172 2.75 -5.53 7.88
CA ILE A 172 2.42 -4.23 7.28
C ILE A 172 3.34 -3.92 6.10
N SER A 173 2.79 -3.33 5.04
CA SER A 173 3.56 -2.78 3.94
C SER A 173 4.08 -1.38 4.24
N VAL A 174 5.23 -1.02 3.67
CA VAL A 174 5.78 0.33 3.61
C VAL A 174 6.43 0.58 2.24
N PRO A 175 6.57 1.82 1.80
CA PRO A 175 7.31 2.13 0.58
C PRO A 175 8.75 1.65 0.66
N ALA A 176 9.34 1.26 -0.46
CA ALA A 176 10.68 0.66 -0.45
C ALA A 176 11.78 1.69 -0.12
N GLU A 177 11.53 2.97 -0.37
CA GLU A 177 12.37 4.13 -0.06
C GLU A 177 12.32 4.56 1.41
N PHE A 178 11.36 4.04 2.21
CA PHE A 178 11.30 4.36 3.63
C PHE A 178 12.57 3.96 4.36
N ASP A 179 13.16 4.93 5.06
CA ASP A 179 14.30 4.71 5.93
C ASP A 179 13.90 3.98 7.23
N LEU A 180 14.89 3.74 8.10
CA LEU A 180 14.65 3.05 9.37
C LEU A 180 13.73 3.84 10.30
N LYS A 181 13.78 5.17 10.29
CA LYS A 181 12.95 6.03 11.14
C LYS A 181 11.50 5.98 10.70
N GLN A 182 11.23 6.13 9.40
CA GLN A 182 9.87 6.04 8.84
C GLN A 182 9.25 4.66 9.07
N ARG A 183 10.05 3.58 8.94
CA ARG A 183 9.62 2.22 9.29
C ARG A 183 9.26 2.08 10.76
N ASN A 184 10.09 2.61 11.65
CA ASN A 184 9.83 2.57 13.10
C ASN A 184 8.61 3.40 13.49
N SER A 185 8.43 4.59 12.91
CA SER A 185 7.22 5.42 13.11
C SER A 185 5.95 4.70 12.62
N THR A 186 6.03 3.96 11.51
CA THR A 186 4.90 3.14 11.04
C THR A 186 4.57 1.99 12.00
N ILE A 187 5.59 1.34 12.58
CA ILE A 187 5.41 0.34 13.64
C ILE A 187 4.82 0.98 14.90
N GLU A 188 5.25 2.19 15.26
CA GLU A 188 4.72 2.94 16.40
C GLU A 188 3.23 3.26 16.21
N ALA A 189 2.83 3.73 15.03
CA ALA A 189 1.43 3.93 14.67
C ALA A 189 0.60 2.64 14.84
N ALA A 190 1.15 1.49 14.44
CA ALA A 190 0.48 0.20 14.63
C ALA A 190 0.39 -0.21 16.11
N ASN A 191 1.44 0.04 16.90
CA ASN A 191 1.42 -0.23 18.33
C ASN A 191 0.36 0.63 19.04
N LEU A 192 0.19 1.89 18.65
CA LEU A 192 -0.87 2.78 19.14
C LEU A 192 -2.28 2.24 18.82
N ALA A 193 -2.44 1.56 17.68
CA ALA A 193 -3.68 0.87 17.31
C ALA A 193 -3.88 -0.50 18.01
N GLY A 194 -2.95 -0.89 18.89
CA GLY A 194 -2.98 -2.19 19.56
C GLY A 194 -2.67 -3.37 18.64
N LEU A 195 -1.85 -3.15 17.61
CA LEU A 195 -1.35 -4.19 16.69
C LEU A 195 0.15 -4.40 16.90
N LYS A 196 0.54 -5.64 17.17
CA LYS A 196 1.95 -6.06 17.18
C LYS A 196 2.40 -6.39 15.76
N ILE A 197 3.34 -5.60 15.23
CA ILE A 197 3.91 -5.87 13.90
C ILE A 197 4.91 -7.02 13.97
N LEU A 198 4.60 -8.12 13.29
CA LEU A 198 5.48 -9.29 13.17
C LEU A 198 6.55 -9.09 12.11
N ARG A 199 6.21 -8.37 11.04
CA ARG A 199 7.09 -8.09 9.92
C ARG A 199 6.65 -6.83 9.17
N VAL A 200 7.63 -6.06 8.73
CA VAL A 200 7.45 -4.95 7.78
C VAL A 200 7.96 -5.40 6.42
N ILE A 201 7.19 -5.16 5.36
CA ILE A 201 7.49 -5.61 4.00
C ILE A 201 7.43 -4.42 3.07
N ASN A 202 8.30 -4.38 2.06
CA ASN A 202 8.23 -3.35 1.05
C ASN A 202 7.01 -3.58 0.14
N GLU A 203 6.26 -2.52 -0.15
CA GLU A 203 5.11 -2.53 -1.08
C GLU A 203 5.41 -3.22 -2.42
N PRO A 204 6.50 -2.88 -3.15
CA PRO A 204 6.78 -3.56 -4.41
C PRO A 204 7.09 -5.05 -4.22
N THR A 205 7.69 -5.43 -3.08
CA THR A 205 7.90 -6.85 -2.75
C THR A 205 6.58 -7.56 -2.48
N ALA A 206 5.67 -6.93 -1.74
CA ALA A 206 4.33 -7.45 -1.50
C ALA A 206 3.59 -7.66 -2.82
N ALA A 207 3.57 -6.65 -3.70
CA ALA A 207 2.99 -6.76 -5.03
C ALA A 207 3.56 -7.96 -5.80
N ALA A 208 4.90 -8.08 -5.93
CA ALA A 208 5.52 -9.22 -6.62
C ALA A 208 5.12 -10.59 -6.03
N MET A 209 4.91 -10.67 -4.72
CA MET A 209 4.42 -11.89 -4.07
C MET A 209 2.96 -12.21 -4.40
N ALA A 210 2.09 -11.20 -4.49
CA ALA A 210 0.69 -11.39 -4.89
C ALA A 210 0.55 -11.97 -6.30
N TYR A 211 1.43 -11.56 -7.22
CA TYR A 211 1.53 -12.13 -8.57
C TYR A 211 2.14 -13.54 -8.59
N GLY A 212 2.47 -14.13 -7.44
CA GLY A 212 3.02 -15.50 -7.37
C GLY A 212 4.47 -15.61 -7.85
N LEU A 213 5.14 -14.49 -8.11
CA LEU A 213 6.46 -14.47 -8.75
C LEU A 213 7.56 -15.10 -7.88
N HIS A 214 7.35 -15.19 -6.55
CA HIS A 214 8.24 -15.92 -5.65
C HIS A 214 8.34 -17.42 -5.98
N LYS A 215 7.37 -17.99 -6.71
CA LYS A 215 7.37 -19.39 -7.19
C LYS A 215 7.71 -19.55 -8.68
N ALA A 216 7.66 -18.47 -9.46
CA ALA A 216 7.95 -18.49 -10.90
C ALA A 216 9.45 -18.44 -11.21
N ASP A 217 9.90 -18.97 -12.33
CA ASP A 217 11.29 -18.82 -12.76
C ASP A 217 11.51 -17.46 -13.43
N VAL A 218 11.67 -16.42 -12.61
CA VAL A 218 11.90 -15.03 -13.01
C VAL A 218 13.06 -14.48 -12.20
N PHE A 219 13.82 -13.55 -12.77
CA PHE A 219 14.98 -12.94 -12.13
C PHE A 219 14.83 -11.43 -11.98
N HIS A 220 14.33 -10.74 -13.01
CA HIS A 220 14.13 -9.30 -13.02
C HIS A 220 12.64 -8.95 -13.13
N VAL A 221 12.10 -8.38 -12.06
CA VAL A 221 10.69 -7.96 -11.98
C VAL A 221 10.62 -6.45 -11.86
N LEU A 222 9.85 -5.80 -12.72
CA LEU A 222 9.56 -4.39 -12.63
C LEU A 222 8.16 -4.19 -12.02
N VAL A 223 8.08 -3.46 -10.92
CA VAL A 223 6.82 -3.04 -10.31
C VAL A 223 6.55 -1.60 -10.68
N ILE A 224 5.39 -1.33 -11.27
CA ILE A 224 4.91 0.02 -11.59
C ILE A 224 3.67 0.28 -10.74
N ASP A 225 3.81 1.12 -9.72
CA ASP A 225 2.73 1.57 -8.86
C ASP A 225 2.28 2.95 -9.29
N LEU A 226 1.07 3.06 -9.84
CA LEU A 226 0.47 4.34 -10.21
C LEU A 226 -0.83 4.53 -9.42
N GLY A 227 -0.71 5.28 -8.33
CA GLY A 227 -1.80 5.56 -7.41
C GLY A 227 -2.61 6.81 -7.79
N GLY A 228 -3.21 7.42 -6.76
CA GLY A 228 -4.01 8.63 -6.88
C GLY A 228 -3.19 9.90 -7.15
N GLY A 229 -1.96 9.99 -6.66
CA GLY A 229 -1.12 11.19 -6.80
C GLY A 229 0.38 10.93 -7.00
N THR A 230 0.83 9.68 -6.97
CA THR A 230 2.24 9.33 -7.20
C THR A 230 2.35 8.18 -8.20
N LEU A 231 3.50 8.18 -8.88
CA LEU A 231 4.01 7.06 -9.65
C LEU A 231 5.29 6.59 -8.99
N ASP A 232 5.36 5.33 -8.60
CA ASP A 232 6.55 4.72 -8.02
C ASP A 232 6.93 3.49 -8.85
N VAL A 233 8.20 3.41 -9.25
CA VAL A 233 8.73 2.32 -10.07
C VAL A 233 9.86 1.65 -9.34
N SER A 234 9.78 0.34 -9.15
CA SER A 234 10.78 -0.46 -8.46
C SER A 234 11.26 -1.61 -9.33
N LEU A 235 12.57 -1.69 -9.53
CA LEU A 235 13.23 -2.84 -10.15
C LEU A 235 13.66 -3.81 -9.06
N LEU A 236 13.14 -5.03 -9.10
CA LEU A 236 13.42 -6.10 -8.15
C LEU A 236 14.24 -7.22 -8.80
N ASN A 237 15.25 -7.69 -8.08
CA ASN A 237 15.94 -8.93 -8.40
C ASN A 237 15.41 -10.06 -7.50
N LYS A 238 15.02 -11.17 -8.11
CA LYS A 238 14.64 -12.37 -7.38
C LYS A 238 15.88 -13.24 -7.10
N GLN A 239 16.05 -13.63 -5.85
CA GLN A 239 17.08 -14.57 -5.41
C GLN A 239 16.44 -15.65 -4.54
N GLY A 240 16.31 -16.86 -5.09
CA GLY A 240 15.54 -17.93 -4.45
C GLY A 240 14.07 -17.51 -4.31
N GLY A 241 13.53 -17.51 -3.09
CA GLY A 241 12.16 -17.04 -2.82
C GLY A 241 12.04 -15.56 -2.44
N MET A 242 13.14 -14.80 -2.44
CA MET A 242 13.18 -13.43 -1.93
C MET A 242 13.36 -12.42 -3.08
N PHE A 243 12.82 -11.21 -2.88
CA PHE A 243 13.04 -10.08 -3.77
C PHE A 243 13.91 -9.03 -3.10
N LEU A 244 14.89 -8.52 -3.84
CA LEU A 244 15.76 -7.43 -3.44
C LEU A 244 15.55 -6.25 -4.38
N THR A 245 15.30 -5.07 -3.82
CA THR A 245 15.22 -3.84 -4.60
C THR A 245 16.59 -3.48 -5.17
N ARG A 246 16.69 -3.37 -6.49
CA ARG A 246 17.91 -3.01 -7.21
C ARG A 246 17.98 -1.52 -7.53
N ALA A 247 16.86 -0.94 -7.97
CA ALA A 247 16.74 0.48 -8.29
C ALA A 247 15.30 0.94 -8.08
N MET A 248 15.12 2.23 -7.81
CA MET A 248 13.82 2.87 -7.63
C MET A 248 13.82 4.28 -8.21
N SER A 249 12.71 4.69 -8.78
CA SER A 249 12.46 6.07 -9.21
C SER A 249 10.95 6.32 -9.13
N GLY A 250 10.55 7.58 -9.11
CA GLY A 250 9.15 7.93 -9.03
C GLY A 250 8.86 9.37 -9.45
N ASN A 251 7.59 9.73 -9.40
CA ASN A 251 7.08 11.06 -9.64
C ASN A 251 5.93 11.37 -8.68
N ASN A 252 6.19 12.29 -7.76
CA ASN A 252 5.23 12.69 -6.71
C ASN A 252 4.08 13.60 -7.21
N LYS A 253 4.05 13.91 -8.51
CA LYS A 253 3.05 14.76 -9.19
C LYS A 253 2.58 14.10 -10.48
N LEU A 254 2.32 12.80 -10.42
CA LEU A 254 1.80 12.03 -11.53
C LEU A 254 0.95 10.87 -11.00
N GLY A 255 -0.36 11.08 -10.98
CA GLY A 255 -1.33 10.06 -10.60
C GLY A 255 -2.74 10.34 -11.14
N GLY A 256 -3.72 9.61 -10.61
CA GLY A 256 -5.13 9.72 -10.99
C GLY A 256 -5.71 11.14 -10.88
N GLN A 257 -5.25 11.93 -9.91
CA GLN A 257 -5.70 13.31 -9.69
C GLN A 257 -5.22 14.26 -10.78
N ASP A 258 -4.02 14.07 -11.33
CA ASP A 258 -3.52 14.88 -12.44
C ASP A 258 -4.36 14.67 -13.71
N PHE A 259 -4.78 13.42 -13.95
CA PHE A 259 -5.68 13.11 -15.07
C PHE A 259 -7.06 13.75 -14.89
N ASN A 260 -7.60 13.69 -13.67
CA ASN A 260 -8.85 14.37 -13.32
C ASN A 260 -8.73 15.88 -13.53
N GLN A 261 -7.61 16.47 -13.12
CA GLN A 261 -7.40 17.91 -13.21
C GLN A 261 -7.41 18.38 -14.67
N ARG A 262 -6.81 17.61 -15.60
CA ARG A 262 -6.87 17.92 -17.05
C ARG A 262 -8.29 17.85 -17.59
N LEU A 263 -9.06 16.82 -17.22
CA LEU A 263 -10.46 16.70 -17.61
C LEU A 263 -11.32 17.83 -17.01
N LEU A 264 -11.11 18.16 -15.73
CA LEU A 264 -11.80 19.24 -15.04
C LEU A 264 -11.53 20.60 -15.70
N GLN A 265 -10.28 20.89 -16.07
CA GLN A 265 -9.92 22.10 -16.81
C GLN A 265 -10.60 22.18 -18.18
N TYR A 266 -10.72 21.05 -18.88
CA TYR A 266 -11.49 20.97 -20.12
C TYR A 266 -12.98 21.27 -19.88
N LEU A 267 -13.58 20.68 -18.84
CA LEU A 267 -14.98 20.92 -18.50
C LEU A 267 -15.25 22.36 -18.09
N TYR A 268 -14.37 23.01 -17.33
CA TYR A 268 -14.50 24.43 -17.01
C TYR A 268 -14.57 25.30 -18.27
N LYS A 269 -13.77 24.99 -19.29
CA LYS A 269 -13.83 25.70 -20.58
C LYS A 269 -15.18 25.46 -21.27
N GLN A 270 -15.69 24.23 -21.27
CA GLN A 270 -16.98 23.90 -21.87
C GLN A 270 -18.15 24.61 -21.16
N ILE A 271 -18.16 24.59 -19.83
CA ILE A 271 -19.19 25.27 -19.02
C ILE A 271 -19.15 26.78 -19.27
N TYR A 272 -17.96 27.37 -19.32
CA TYR A 272 -17.79 28.79 -19.62
C TYR A 272 -18.27 29.15 -21.04
N GLN A 273 -17.95 28.32 -22.03
CA GLN A 273 -18.41 28.52 -23.42
C GLN A 273 -19.93 28.39 -23.55
N MET A 274 -20.56 27.48 -22.80
CA MET A 274 -21.99 27.20 -22.88
C MET A 274 -22.85 28.20 -22.10
N TYR A 275 -22.41 28.61 -20.91
CA TYR A 275 -23.21 29.41 -19.99
C TYR A 275 -22.63 30.78 -19.64
N GLY A 276 -21.39 31.08 -20.05
CA GLY A 276 -20.74 32.38 -19.82
C GLY A 276 -20.10 32.55 -18.43
N PHE A 277 -20.13 31.52 -17.58
CA PHE A 277 -19.59 31.57 -16.22
C PHE A 277 -18.80 30.31 -15.85
N MET A 278 -18.01 30.39 -14.79
CA MET A 278 -17.33 29.24 -14.20
C MET A 278 -17.94 28.92 -12.82
N PRO A 279 -18.22 27.64 -12.51
CA PRO A 279 -18.70 27.24 -11.20
C PRO A 279 -17.72 27.72 -10.12
N SER A 280 -18.22 28.57 -9.22
CA SER A 280 -17.47 29.18 -8.12
C SER A 280 -17.93 28.67 -6.75
N ARG A 281 -19.14 28.13 -6.67
CA ARG A 281 -19.75 27.58 -5.45
C ARG A 281 -19.06 26.27 -5.08
N LYS A 282 -18.67 26.13 -3.80
CA LYS A 282 -17.87 24.99 -3.31
C LYS A 282 -18.59 23.66 -3.56
N GLU A 283 -19.89 23.60 -3.30
CA GLU A 283 -20.72 22.40 -3.44
C GLU A 283 -20.87 21.96 -4.92
N GLU A 284 -20.84 22.90 -5.86
CA GLU A 284 -20.90 22.60 -7.30
C GLU A 284 -19.55 22.11 -7.81
N ILE A 285 -18.46 22.75 -7.37
CA ILE A 285 -17.09 22.33 -7.67
C ILE A 285 -16.87 20.90 -7.15
N HIS A 286 -17.35 20.59 -5.95
CA HIS A 286 -17.26 19.24 -5.38
C HIS A 286 -18.01 18.22 -6.24
N ARG A 287 -19.29 18.47 -6.54
CA ARG A 287 -20.09 17.58 -7.41
C ARG A 287 -19.46 17.38 -8.79
N LEU A 288 -18.87 18.43 -9.36
CA LEU A 288 -18.13 18.35 -10.62
C LEU A 288 -16.88 17.47 -10.51
N ARG A 289 -16.10 17.60 -9.43
CA ARG A 289 -14.92 16.74 -9.17
C ARG A 289 -15.31 15.26 -9.01
N GLN A 290 -16.38 14.98 -8.27
CA GLN A 290 -16.91 13.62 -8.12
C GLN A 290 -17.36 13.04 -9.47
N ALA A 291 -18.08 13.83 -10.26
CA ALA A 291 -18.52 13.41 -11.59
C ALA A 291 -17.33 13.14 -12.54
N VAL A 292 -16.27 13.95 -12.46
CA VAL A 292 -15.00 13.73 -13.20
C VAL A 292 -14.34 12.40 -12.82
N GLU A 293 -14.22 12.09 -11.53
CA GLU A 293 -13.67 10.81 -11.08
C GLU A 293 -14.51 9.65 -11.63
N MET A 294 -15.84 9.72 -11.50
CA MET A 294 -16.74 8.67 -11.98
C MET A 294 -16.65 8.47 -13.49
N VAL A 295 -16.55 9.56 -14.27
CA VAL A 295 -16.32 9.48 -15.72
C VAL A 295 -14.98 8.79 -16.01
N LYS A 296 -13.89 9.19 -15.37
CA LYS A 296 -12.58 8.54 -15.56
C LYS A 296 -12.66 7.04 -15.26
N LEU A 297 -13.26 6.65 -14.13
CA LEU A 297 -13.43 5.24 -13.76
C LEU A 297 -14.24 4.48 -14.81
N ASN A 298 -15.36 5.03 -15.27
CA ASN A 298 -16.18 4.42 -16.32
C ASN A 298 -15.44 4.29 -17.65
N LEU A 299 -14.59 5.25 -18.00
CA LEU A 299 -13.77 5.20 -19.22
C LEU A 299 -12.70 4.10 -19.21
N THR A 300 -12.39 3.51 -18.06
CA THR A 300 -11.51 2.32 -18.00
C THR A 300 -12.18 1.08 -18.63
N LEU A 301 -13.51 1.00 -18.55
CA LEU A 301 -14.31 -0.11 -19.07
C LEU A 301 -14.99 0.25 -20.40
N HIS A 302 -15.50 1.47 -20.52
CA HIS A 302 -16.32 1.93 -21.64
C HIS A 302 -15.58 2.92 -22.55
N GLN A 303 -16.02 3.04 -23.81
CA GLN A 303 -15.45 3.98 -24.79
C GLN A 303 -15.93 5.42 -24.58
N SER A 304 -17.05 5.61 -23.88
CA SER A 304 -17.57 6.91 -23.48
C SER A 304 -18.32 6.80 -22.15
N ALA A 305 -18.52 7.93 -21.49
CA ALA A 305 -19.30 8.06 -20.26
C ALA A 305 -19.99 9.42 -20.19
N GLN A 306 -21.20 9.44 -19.63
CA GLN A 306 -21.96 10.67 -19.43
C GLN A 306 -21.55 11.37 -18.13
N LEU A 307 -21.37 12.68 -18.21
CA LEU A 307 -21.22 13.57 -17.07
C LEU A 307 -22.48 14.42 -16.95
N SER A 308 -23.09 14.46 -15.76
CA SER A 308 -24.27 15.26 -15.47
C SER A 308 -24.12 15.95 -14.11
N VAL A 309 -24.19 17.28 -14.08
CA VAL A 309 -24.01 18.08 -12.84
C VAL A 309 -24.98 19.26 -12.85
N LEU A 310 -25.66 19.48 -11.74
CA LEU A 310 -26.55 20.63 -11.55
C LEU A 310 -25.77 21.87 -11.13
N LEU A 311 -25.83 22.93 -11.94
CA LEU A 311 -25.14 24.21 -11.73
C LEU A 311 -26.15 25.33 -11.48
N THR A 312 -25.77 26.31 -10.67
CA THR A 312 -26.58 27.51 -10.46
C THR A 312 -26.12 28.64 -11.37
N VAL A 313 -27.07 29.29 -12.03
CA VAL A 313 -26.86 30.44 -12.88
C VAL A 313 -27.48 31.66 -12.22
N GLU A 314 -26.66 32.67 -11.94
CA GLU A 314 -27.10 33.99 -11.52
C GLU A 314 -27.27 34.89 -12.75
N GLU A 315 -28.29 35.76 -12.77
CA GLU A 315 -28.53 36.66 -13.92
C GLU A 315 -27.37 37.61 -14.20
N GLN A 316 -26.52 37.91 -13.21
CA GLN A 316 -25.31 38.73 -13.36
C GLN A 316 -24.12 37.99 -14.00
N ASP A 317 -24.15 36.66 -14.03
CA ASP A 317 -23.06 35.82 -14.54
C ASP A 317 -23.16 35.55 -16.05
N ARG A 318 -24.30 35.89 -16.68
CA ARG A 318 -24.49 35.77 -18.13
C ARG A 318 -23.68 36.84 -18.88
N LYS A 319 -22.44 36.52 -19.21
CA LYS A 319 -21.73 37.20 -20.30
C LYS A 319 -22.12 36.54 -21.62
N GLU A 320 -22.32 37.34 -22.68
CA GLU A 320 -22.58 36.81 -24.03
C GLU A 320 -21.49 35.80 -24.44
N PRO A 321 -21.85 34.66 -25.05
CA PRO A 321 -20.88 33.64 -25.44
C PRO A 321 -19.84 34.20 -26.43
N LEU A 322 -18.57 34.22 -26.03
CA LEU A 322 -17.46 34.69 -26.85
C LEU A 322 -17.00 33.60 -27.84
N SER A 323 -16.65 34.02 -29.06
CA SER A 323 -16.15 33.18 -30.16
C SER A 323 -14.93 32.33 -29.78
N SER A 324 -14.77 31.21 -30.50
CA SER A 324 -13.96 30.00 -30.21
C SER A 324 -12.48 30.16 -29.84
N ASP A 325 -11.89 31.34 -29.92
CA ASP A 325 -10.43 31.52 -29.93
C ASP A 325 -9.88 32.32 -28.74
N THR A 326 -10.64 32.49 -27.65
CA THR A 326 -10.21 33.32 -26.51
C THR A 326 -9.52 32.49 -25.42
N GLU A 327 -8.22 32.74 -25.18
CA GLU A 327 -7.49 32.15 -24.04
C GLU A 327 -8.11 32.56 -22.70
N LEU A 328 -8.15 31.62 -21.75
CA LEU A 328 -8.58 31.84 -20.36
C LEU A 328 -7.82 33.03 -19.74
N PRO A 329 -8.45 33.87 -18.89
CA PRO A 329 -7.72 34.80 -18.04
C PRO A 329 -6.73 34.04 -17.14
N LYS A 330 -5.43 34.28 -17.32
CA LYS A 330 -4.34 33.58 -16.60
C LYS A 330 -4.26 33.97 -15.11
N ASP A 331 -4.96 35.04 -14.70
CA ASP A 331 -4.81 35.66 -13.38
C ASP A 331 -5.79 35.16 -12.28
N LYS A 332 -6.46 34.01 -12.47
CA LYS A 332 -7.27 33.39 -11.39
C LYS A 332 -6.89 31.94 -11.09
N LEU A 333 -5.75 31.47 -11.60
CA LEU A 333 -5.28 30.09 -11.42
C LEU A 333 -4.09 29.97 -10.46
N SER A 334 -3.85 30.96 -9.60
CA SER A 334 -2.87 30.90 -8.52
C SER A 334 -3.43 31.52 -7.24
N SER A 335 -3.23 30.84 -6.11
CA SER A 335 -3.37 31.33 -4.74
C SER A 335 -4.66 32.09 -4.41
N ALA A 336 -5.61 31.39 -3.79
CA ALA A 336 -6.67 32.03 -3.03
C ALA A 336 -6.07 32.62 -1.74
N ASP A 337 -5.61 33.87 -1.80
CA ASP A 337 -5.30 34.66 -0.61
C ASP A 337 -6.31 35.81 -0.43
N ASP A 338 -6.94 35.73 0.74
CA ASP A 338 -7.01 36.76 1.77
C ASP A 338 -7.66 38.12 1.44
N HIS A 339 -8.93 38.26 1.86
CA HIS A 339 -9.41 39.54 2.40
C HIS A 339 -10.45 39.34 3.53
N ARG A 340 -10.02 39.78 4.72
CA ARG A 340 -10.81 40.11 5.91
C ARG A 340 -12.09 40.89 5.59
N VAL A 341 -13.22 40.53 6.23
CA VAL A 341 -14.26 41.51 6.61
C VAL A 341 -14.81 41.18 8.00
N ASN A 342 -14.97 42.25 8.77
CA ASN A 342 -15.46 42.36 10.14
C ASN A 342 -16.90 41.85 10.37
N SER A 343 -17.13 41.63 11.66
CA SER A 343 -18.37 41.36 12.38
C SER A 343 -19.58 42.25 12.05
N GLY A 344 -20.78 41.65 12.18
CA GLY A 344 -22.05 42.35 12.29
C GLY A 344 -23.25 41.40 12.44
N PHE A 345 -23.81 41.33 13.65
CA PHE A 345 -25.06 40.63 13.99
C PHE A 345 -26.29 41.23 13.27
N GLY A 346 -27.28 40.39 12.95
CA GLY A 346 -28.62 40.83 12.54
C GLY A 346 -29.61 39.67 12.29
N HIS A 347 -30.69 39.65 13.07
CA HIS A 347 -31.80 38.70 13.07
C HIS A 347 -32.62 38.67 11.76
N GLY A 348 -33.17 37.48 11.44
CA GLY A 348 -34.60 37.34 11.17
C GLY A 348 -35.07 37.16 9.72
N LEU A 349 -35.72 36.00 9.52
CA LEU A 349 -36.84 35.72 8.61
C LEU A 349 -36.56 35.57 7.11
N SER A 350 -37.02 34.40 6.65
CA SER A 350 -37.22 33.93 5.28
C SER A 350 -37.53 35.00 4.24
N ASP A 351 -36.65 35.10 3.25
CA ASP A 351 -36.97 35.58 1.91
C ASP A 351 -36.33 34.65 0.88
N ARG A 352 -37.16 34.05 0.01
CA ARG A 352 -36.69 33.32 -1.17
C ARG A 352 -35.98 34.32 -2.09
N LYS A 353 -34.65 34.18 -2.27
CA LYS A 353 -33.89 34.99 -3.23
C LYS A 353 -34.39 34.75 -4.66
N SER A 354 -35.14 35.72 -5.20
CA SER A 354 -35.51 35.77 -6.61
C SER A 354 -34.29 36.17 -7.44
N GLY A 355 -33.72 35.24 -8.21
CA GLY A 355 -32.59 35.52 -9.12
C GLY A 355 -31.68 34.32 -9.42
N GLU A 356 -31.84 33.21 -8.70
CA GLU A 356 -31.06 31.98 -8.92
C GLU A 356 -31.87 30.97 -9.73
N SER A 357 -31.34 30.55 -10.89
CA SER A 357 -31.90 29.47 -11.69
C SER A 357 -30.93 28.29 -11.75
N GLN A 358 -31.43 27.06 -11.72
CA GLN A 358 -30.59 25.87 -11.84
C GLN A 358 -30.60 25.35 -13.27
N VAL A 359 -29.43 24.97 -13.78
CA VAL A 359 -29.25 24.32 -15.07
C VAL A 359 -28.56 22.99 -14.89
N LEU A 360 -29.00 21.98 -15.63
CA LEU A 360 -28.32 20.69 -15.71
C LEU A 360 -27.26 20.77 -16.82
N PHE A 361 -25.99 20.67 -16.44
CA PHE A 361 -24.89 20.55 -17.40
C PHE A 361 -24.66 19.07 -17.71
N GLU A 362 -24.85 18.71 -18.98
CA GLU A 362 -24.67 17.34 -19.46
C GLU A 362 -23.69 17.31 -20.63
N THR A 363 -22.75 16.37 -20.59
CA THR A 363 -21.80 16.18 -21.69
C THR A 363 -21.32 14.73 -21.74
N GLU A 364 -21.10 14.23 -22.95
CA GLU A 364 -20.49 12.93 -23.18
C GLU A 364 -18.99 13.07 -23.31
N ILE A 365 -18.25 12.35 -22.47
CA ILE A 365 -16.79 12.29 -22.55
C ILE A 365 -16.40 10.96 -23.17
N SER A 366 -15.65 11.01 -24.27
CA SER A 366 -15.08 9.81 -24.90
C SER A 366 -13.70 9.48 -24.33
N ARG A 367 -13.33 8.19 -24.36
CA ARG A 367 -11.98 7.72 -24.00
C ARG A 367 -10.92 8.38 -24.87
N LYS A 368 -11.19 8.54 -26.17
CA LYS A 368 -10.28 9.23 -27.10
C LYS A 368 -9.99 10.67 -26.68
N LEU A 369 -11.01 11.41 -26.23
CA LEU A 369 -10.82 12.77 -25.71
C LEU A 369 -9.98 12.73 -24.43
N PHE A 370 -10.34 11.88 -23.47
CA PHE A 370 -9.59 11.72 -22.23
C PHE A 370 -8.12 11.38 -22.50
N ASP A 371 -7.85 10.47 -23.43
CA ASP A 371 -6.50 10.08 -23.80
C ASP A 371 -5.73 11.25 -24.41
N THR A 372 -6.38 12.02 -25.29
CA THR A 372 -5.78 13.20 -25.92
C THR A 372 -5.41 14.27 -24.89
N LEU A 373 -6.25 14.49 -23.87
CA LEU A 373 -5.99 15.47 -22.81
C LEU A 373 -4.81 15.11 -21.91
N ASN A 374 -4.46 13.81 -21.85
CA ASN A 374 -3.52 13.23 -20.90
C ASN A 374 -2.29 12.58 -21.56
N GLU A 375 -2.16 12.61 -22.89
CA GLU A 375 -1.11 11.89 -23.60
C GLU A 375 0.29 12.26 -23.11
N ASP A 376 0.55 13.54 -22.82
CA ASP A 376 1.86 13.97 -22.26
C ASP A 376 2.13 13.36 -20.87
N LEU A 377 1.10 13.19 -20.05
CA LEU A 377 1.21 12.57 -18.73
C LEU A 377 1.44 11.07 -18.86
N PHE A 378 0.79 10.40 -19.81
CA PHE A 378 1.03 8.99 -20.07
C PHE A 378 2.46 8.72 -20.54
N GLN A 379 3.02 9.57 -21.40
CA GLN A 379 4.42 9.46 -21.82
C GLN A 379 5.40 9.71 -20.67
N LYS A 380 5.07 10.60 -19.72
CA LYS A 380 5.90 10.85 -18.53
C LYS A 380 6.05 9.64 -17.61
N ILE A 381 5.15 8.64 -17.71
CA ILE A 381 5.28 7.37 -16.96
C ILE A 381 6.57 6.63 -17.34
N LEU A 382 7.05 6.80 -18.58
CA LEU A 382 8.26 6.13 -19.05
C LEU A 382 9.54 6.70 -18.44
N ILE A 383 9.52 7.93 -17.91
CA ILE A 383 10.72 8.60 -17.40
C ILE A 383 11.28 7.85 -16.17
N PRO A 384 10.51 7.59 -15.10
CA PRO A 384 11.00 6.78 -13.97
C PRO A 384 11.38 5.35 -14.39
N ILE A 385 10.66 4.75 -15.35
CA ILE A 385 10.97 3.41 -15.88
C ILE A 385 12.36 3.39 -16.52
N GLN A 386 12.67 4.35 -17.37
CA GLN A 386 13.99 4.47 -18.00
C GLN A 386 15.09 4.73 -16.97
N GLN A 387 14.79 5.52 -15.93
CA GLN A 387 15.74 5.79 -14.86
C GLN A 387 16.09 4.52 -14.07
N VAL A 388 15.10 3.72 -13.65
CA VAL A 388 15.38 2.47 -12.90
C VAL A 388 16.08 1.41 -13.75
N LEU A 389 15.81 1.35 -15.05
CA LEU A 389 16.54 0.46 -15.96
C LEU A 389 18.01 0.88 -16.08
N LYS A 390 18.26 2.19 -16.21
CA LYS A 390 19.61 2.76 -16.29
C LYS A 390 20.41 2.53 -15.00
N GLU A 391 19.82 2.84 -13.85
CA GLU A 391 20.43 2.62 -12.53
C GLU A 391 20.59 1.14 -12.22
N GLY A 392 19.62 0.34 -12.67
CA GLY A 392 19.68 -1.11 -12.65
C GLY A 392 20.75 -1.68 -13.59
N HIS A 393 21.29 -0.93 -14.54
CA HIS A 393 22.16 -1.47 -15.59
C HIS A 393 21.51 -2.66 -16.32
N LEU A 394 20.23 -2.50 -16.69
CA LEU A 394 19.47 -3.49 -17.45
C LEU A 394 18.85 -2.86 -18.67
N GLU A 395 18.83 -3.60 -19.77
CA GLU A 395 18.03 -3.31 -20.93
C GLU A 395 16.58 -3.75 -20.72
N LYS A 396 15.64 -3.10 -21.41
CA LYS A 396 14.21 -3.40 -21.28
C LYS A 396 13.85 -4.87 -21.63
N THR A 397 14.66 -5.52 -22.46
CA THR A 397 14.49 -6.92 -22.87
C THR A 397 14.91 -7.92 -21.79
N GLU A 398 15.66 -7.47 -20.78
CA GLU A 398 16.12 -8.30 -19.66
C GLU A 398 15.10 -8.33 -18.50
N ILE A 399 14.03 -7.54 -18.58
CA ILE A 399 12.94 -7.62 -17.61
C ILE A 399 12.10 -8.85 -17.94
N ASP A 400 11.90 -9.73 -16.96
CA ASP A 400 11.11 -10.97 -17.11
C ASP A 400 9.62 -10.69 -16.94
N GLU A 401 9.26 -9.87 -15.95
CA GLU A 401 7.87 -9.56 -15.61
C GLU A 401 7.68 -8.08 -15.29
N VAL A 402 6.57 -7.51 -15.76
CA VAL A 402 6.15 -6.13 -15.43
C VAL A 402 4.82 -6.23 -14.73
N VAL A 403 4.78 -5.92 -13.43
CA VAL A 403 3.56 -5.98 -12.62
C VAL A 403 3.02 -4.58 -12.34
N LEU A 404 1.70 -4.46 -12.34
CA LEU A 404 1.01 -3.19 -12.14
C LEU A 404 0.36 -3.13 -10.76
N VAL A 405 0.49 -1.99 -10.10
CA VAL A 405 -0.09 -1.68 -8.79
C VAL A 405 -0.78 -0.32 -8.87
N GLY A 406 -1.86 -0.14 -8.12
CA GLY A 406 -2.59 1.13 -8.04
C GLY A 406 -3.65 1.30 -9.14
N GLY A 407 -4.81 1.83 -8.76
CA GLY A 407 -6.01 1.86 -9.59
C GLY A 407 -5.88 2.64 -10.89
N SER A 408 -5.00 3.64 -10.94
CA SER A 408 -4.77 4.41 -12.18
C SER A 408 -4.15 3.54 -13.28
N THR A 409 -3.47 2.43 -12.95
CA THR A 409 -2.96 1.47 -13.96
C THR A 409 -4.05 0.70 -14.71
N ARG A 410 -5.32 0.83 -14.30
CA ARG A 410 -6.47 0.29 -15.06
C ARG A 410 -6.75 1.06 -16.34
N ILE A 411 -6.25 2.29 -16.46
CA ILE A 411 -6.44 3.12 -17.67
C ILE A 411 -5.82 2.38 -18.87
N PRO A 412 -6.62 2.03 -19.92
CA PRO A 412 -6.14 1.21 -21.04
C PRO A 412 -4.94 1.81 -21.77
N ARG A 413 -4.91 3.14 -21.94
CA ARG A 413 -3.80 3.83 -22.61
C ARG A 413 -2.47 3.67 -21.85
N ILE A 414 -2.49 3.63 -20.51
CA ILE A 414 -1.30 3.41 -19.69
C ILE A 414 -0.73 2.01 -19.92
N ARG A 415 -1.59 0.98 -19.90
CA ARG A 415 -1.19 -0.40 -20.21
C ARG A 415 -0.63 -0.52 -21.62
N GLN A 416 -1.22 0.21 -22.57
CA GLN A 416 -0.74 0.26 -23.95
C GLN A 416 0.65 0.91 -24.07
N VAL A 417 0.89 2.06 -23.42
CA VAL A 417 2.19 2.73 -23.41
C VAL A 417 3.28 1.83 -22.82
N ILE A 418 2.96 1.14 -21.72
CA ILE A 418 3.87 0.17 -21.09
C ILE A 418 4.15 -1.02 -22.03
N ARG A 419 3.12 -1.56 -22.69
CA ARG A 419 3.26 -2.65 -23.67
C ARG A 419 4.13 -2.23 -24.86
N GLU A 420 3.89 -1.04 -25.41
CA GLU A 420 4.66 -0.49 -26.53
C GLU A 420 6.14 -0.30 -26.14
N PHE A 421 6.41 0.14 -24.91
CA PHE A 421 7.77 0.31 -24.42
C PHE A 421 8.51 -1.02 -24.27
N PHE A 422 7.92 -2.01 -23.60
CA PHE A 422 8.57 -3.30 -23.31
C PHE A 422 8.45 -4.33 -24.45
N GLY A 423 7.53 -4.15 -25.39
CA GLY A 423 7.24 -5.13 -26.44
C GLY A 423 6.51 -6.39 -25.94
N LYS A 424 5.96 -6.34 -24.72
CA LYS A 424 5.19 -7.44 -24.09
C LYS A 424 4.10 -6.88 -23.18
N ASP A 425 3.09 -7.69 -22.93
CA ASP A 425 2.00 -7.34 -22.02
C ASP A 425 2.47 -7.22 -20.56
N PRO A 426 2.08 -6.16 -19.82
CA PRO A 426 2.22 -6.16 -18.38
C PRO A 426 1.28 -7.20 -17.77
N ASN A 427 1.73 -7.84 -16.69
CA ASN A 427 0.96 -8.82 -15.97
C ASN A 427 -0.21 -8.14 -15.23
N THR A 428 -1.42 -8.64 -15.50
CA THR A 428 -2.67 -8.13 -14.94
C THR A 428 -3.49 -9.25 -14.28
N SER A 429 -2.85 -10.36 -13.91
CA SER A 429 -3.51 -11.51 -13.27
C SER A 429 -3.99 -11.22 -11.85
N VAL A 430 -3.47 -10.16 -11.24
CA VAL A 430 -3.88 -9.67 -9.92
C VAL A 430 -4.54 -8.31 -10.09
N ASP A 431 -5.56 -8.05 -9.29
CA ASP A 431 -6.16 -6.74 -9.20
C ASP A 431 -5.11 -5.71 -8.70
N PRO A 432 -4.78 -4.65 -9.47
CA PRO A 432 -3.76 -3.68 -9.08
C PRO A 432 -4.04 -2.96 -7.75
N ASP A 433 -5.30 -2.75 -7.39
CA ASP A 433 -5.69 -2.10 -6.12
C ASP A 433 -5.49 -3.04 -4.92
N LEU A 434 -5.49 -4.35 -5.17
CA LEU A 434 -5.41 -5.37 -4.12
C LEU A 434 -4.04 -6.04 -4.08
N ALA A 435 -3.13 -5.74 -5.00
CA ALA A 435 -1.86 -6.43 -5.14
C ALA A 435 -1.01 -6.33 -3.86
N VAL A 436 -0.90 -5.14 -3.28
CA VAL A 436 -0.09 -4.93 -2.06
C VAL A 436 -0.71 -5.67 -0.88
N VAL A 437 -1.96 -5.39 -0.52
CA VAL A 437 -2.64 -6.05 0.61
C VAL A 437 -2.67 -7.57 0.46
N THR A 438 -2.82 -8.08 -0.77
CA THR A 438 -2.77 -9.52 -1.05
C THR A 438 -1.40 -10.09 -0.74
N GLY A 439 -0.34 -9.43 -1.19
CA GLY A 439 1.03 -9.84 -0.94
C GLY A 439 1.42 -9.80 0.53
N VAL A 440 0.98 -8.77 1.25
CA VAL A 440 1.19 -8.65 2.69
C VAL A 440 0.44 -9.75 3.43
N ALA A 441 -0.81 -10.05 3.04
CA ALA A 441 -1.59 -11.12 3.64
C ALA A 441 -0.97 -12.51 3.40
N ILE A 442 -0.42 -12.79 2.20
CA ILE A 442 0.34 -14.02 1.94
C ILE A 442 1.51 -14.15 2.93
N GLN A 443 2.17 -13.04 3.26
CA GLN A 443 3.27 -13.05 4.22
C GLN A 443 2.84 -13.08 5.69
N ALA A 444 1.57 -12.76 5.95
CA ALA A 444 0.93 -13.00 7.23
C ALA A 444 0.57 -14.48 7.43
N GLU A 445 0.79 -15.36 6.43
CA GLU A 445 0.75 -16.80 6.62
C GLU A 445 1.60 -17.15 7.85
N PRO A 446 0.97 -17.70 8.91
CA PRO A 446 1.73 -18.21 10.04
C PRO A 446 2.69 -19.22 9.45
N SER A 447 3.99 -19.00 9.61
CA SER A 447 4.98 -19.99 9.23
C SER A 447 4.72 -21.22 10.08
N CYS A 448 3.82 -22.09 9.62
CA CYS A 448 3.52 -23.36 10.22
C CYS A 448 4.78 -24.18 9.98
N HIS A 449 5.63 -24.21 11.02
CA HIS A 449 6.93 -24.91 11.09
C HIS A 449 8.14 -24.23 10.45
N VAL A 450 8.49 -23.01 10.87
CA VAL A 450 9.94 -22.73 11.00
C VAL A 450 10.43 -23.54 12.19
N ARG A 451 11.10 -24.66 11.88
CA ARG A 451 12.04 -25.32 12.79
C ARG A 451 12.82 -24.23 13.53
N LYS A 452 12.83 -24.27 14.87
CA LYS A 452 13.51 -23.31 15.77
C LYS A 452 15.02 -23.09 15.53
N ASN A 453 15.61 -23.58 14.44
CA ASN A 453 17.05 -23.62 14.21
C ASN A 453 17.53 -22.93 12.93
N VAL A 454 16.74 -22.05 12.29
CA VAL A 454 17.32 -21.11 11.31
C VAL A 454 17.62 -19.80 12.03
N LYS A 455 18.90 -19.55 12.29
CA LYS A 455 19.36 -18.23 12.76
C LYS A 455 18.76 -17.17 11.83
N LYS A 456 18.01 -16.21 12.38
CA LYS A 456 17.55 -15.04 11.65
C LYS A 456 18.78 -14.32 11.09
N ALA A 457 19.06 -14.48 9.82
CA ALA A 457 19.91 -13.55 9.09
C ALA A 457 19.08 -12.28 8.89
N PHE A 458 19.26 -11.31 9.78
CA PHE A 458 18.88 -9.93 9.49
C PHE A 458 19.85 -9.41 8.44
N LEU A 459 19.44 -9.39 7.18
CA LEU A 459 20.04 -8.53 6.18
C LEU A 459 19.44 -7.13 6.38
N VAL A 460 20.13 -6.32 7.17
CA VAL A 460 19.96 -4.87 7.14
C VAL A 460 20.54 -4.42 5.80
N ASN A 461 19.71 -3.85 4.92
CA ASN A 461 20.18 -3.10 3.76
C ASN A 461 20.92 -1.87 4.29
N THR A 462 22.22 -1.98 4.50
CA THR A 462 23.09 -0.80 4.64
C THR A 462 23.37 -0.28 3.24
N GLY A 463 22.51 0.63 2.77
CA GLY A 463 22.85 1.48 1.63
C GLY A 463 24.01 2.39 2.03
N VAL A 464 25.13 2.30 1.31
CA VAL A 464 26.23 3.25 1.43
C VAL A 464 25.91 4.40 0.48
N GLU A 465 25.47 5.54 1.01
CA GLU A 465 25.43 6.78 0.25
C GLU A 465 26.86 7.23 -0.05
N ARG A 466 27.21 7.30 -1.33
CA ARG A 466 28.44 7.95 -1.79
C ARG A 466 28.14 9.42 -2.07
N HIS A 467 28.50 10.31 -1.16
CA HIS A 467 28.72 11.71 -1.52
C HIS A 467 30.13 11.89 -2.11
N PRO A 468 30.27 12.63 -3.22
CA PRO A 468 31.59 13.00 -3.72
C PRO A 468 32.04 14.22 -2.91
N MET A 469 33.06 14.04 -2.05
CA MET A 469 34.10 15.03 -1.74
C MET A 469 34.92 14.56 -0.51
N ARG A 470 36.22 14.33 -0.75
CA ARG A 470 37.37 14.32 0.18
C ARG A 470 37.18 13.89 1.65
N GLY A 471 37.77 12.73 1.97
CA GLY A 471 38.79 12.61 3.03
C GLY A 471 38.33 12.24 4.44
N HIS A 472 38.75 11.05 4.88
CA HIS A 472 38.74 10.48 6.24
C HIS A 472 37.41 9.90 6.78
N VAL A 473 37.41 8.57 6.91
CA VAL A 473 36.39 7.78 7.62
C VAL A 473 36.94 7.44 9.01
N GLU A 474 36.35 8.01 10.06
CA GLU A 474 36.49 7.50 11.43
C GLU A 474 35.35 6.50 11.70
N VAL A 475 35.72 5.26 12.02
CA VAL A 475 34.79 4.18 12.35
C VAL A 475 34.58 4.16 13.86
N ASN A 476 33.51 4.77 14.36
CA ASN A 476 33.07 4.55 15.73
C ASN A 476 32.12 3.33 15.79
N ARG A 477 32.63 2.21 16.31
CA ARG A 477 31.83 1.01 16.62
C ARG A 477 31.19 1.19 18.00
N TYR A 478 29.86 1.23 18.07
CA TYR A 478 29.13 0.96 19.31
C TYR A 478 28.71 -0.51 19.33
N PRO A 479 28.89 -1.24 20.46
CA PRO A 479 28.49 -2.63 20.57
C PRO A 479 26.97 -2.77 20.80
N PRO A 480 26.31 -3.82 20.28
CA PRO A 480 24.92 -4.12 20.62
C PRO A 480 24.83 -4.75 22.02
N LEU A 481 23.91 -4.24 22.84
CA LEU A 481 23.52 -4.81 24.13
C LEU A 481 22.56 -6.00 23.91
N ILE A 482 23.01 -7.22 24.19
CA ILE A 482 22.17 -8.34 24.63
C ILE A 482 22.96 -9.09 25.70
N GLY A 483 22.45 -9.09 26.94
CA GLY A 483 22.98 -9.89 28.04
C GLY A 483 22.53 -11.35 27.92
N ASP A 484 23.49 -12.25 28.03
CA ASP A 484 23.53 -13.28 29.08
C ASP A 484 24.94 -13.91 29.08
N VAL A 485 25.55 -13.91 30.26
CA VAL A 485 26.93 -14.33 30.54
C VAL A 485 26.94 -15.81 30.89
N PHE A 486 27.84 -16.61 30.31
CA PHE A 486 28.68 -17.62 31.01
C PHE A 486 29.90 -17.99 30.15
N PRO A 487 31.05 -18.36 30.75
CA PRO A 487 32.37 -18.09 30.22
C PRO A 487 32.91 -19.23 29.35
N ALA A 488 33.57 -18.88 28.25
CA ALA A 488 34.62 -19.70 27.67
C ALA A 488 35.72 -18.77 27.15
N THR A 489 36.93 -19.03 27.62
CA THR A 489 38.15 -18.26 27.43
C THR A 489 38.54 -18.16 25.96
N ALA A 490 38.91 -16.95 25.55
CA ALA A 490 39.58 -16.65 24.29
C ALA A 490 40.95 -17.35 24.25
N ASP A 491 41.14 -18.24 23.29
CA ASP A 491 42.39 -18.42 22.53
C ASP A 491 42.26 -19.65 21.63
N SER A 492 41.81 -19.40 20.40
CA SER A 492 42.06 -20.15 19.16
C SER A 492 40.94 -19.79 18.19
N LEU A 493 41.26 -18.97 17.19
CA LEU A 493 40.60 -18.89 15.87
C LEU A 493 41.11 -17.63 15.12
N LEU A 494 42.44 -17.55 14.98
CA LEU A 494 43.06 -16.86 13.85
C LEU A 494 43.52 -17.97 12.90
N GLU A 495 43.20 -17.80 11.61
CA GLU A 495 43.44 -18.69 10.45
C GLU A 495 42.38 -19.76 10.15
N MET A 496 41.36 -19.41 9.35
CA MET A 496 40.74 -20.36 8.39
C MET A 496 40.22 -19.64 7.13
N ASN A 497 40.50 -20.22 5.96
CA ASN A 497 40.17 -19.74 4.60
C ASN A 497 38.73 -20.14 4.14
N PRO A 498 38.15 -19.45 3.13
CA PRO A 498 36.71 -19.50 2.77
C PRO A 498 36.05 -20.82 2.30
N PRO A 499 36.75 -21.89 1.86
CA PRO A 499 36.07 -23.13 1.47
C PRO A 499 35.67 -24.04 2.64
N ALA A 500 36.06 -23.73 3.88
CA ALA A 500 35.84 -24.60 5.03
C ALA A 500 34.46 -24.43 5.73
N LEU A 501 33.75 -23.32 5.48
CA LEU A 501 32.44 -23.07 6.11
C LEU A 501 31.31 -23.94 5.51
N VAL A 502 31.41 -24.31 4.23
CA VAL A 502 30.38 -25.11 3.54
C VAL A 502 30.39 -26.60 3.98
N ARG A 503 31.50 -27.08 4.56
CA ARG A 503 31.63 -28.48 5.00
C ARG A 503 31.09 -28.75 6.41
N LEU A 504 30.89 -27.71 7.22
CA LEU A 504 30.34 -27.82 8.58
C LEU A 504 28.80 -27.83 8.62
N GLU A 505 28.13 -27.17 7.67
CA GLU A 505 26.65 -27.20 7.57
C GLU A 505 26.11 -28.55 7.08
N ILE A 506 26.84 -29.25 6.22
CA ILE A 506 26.42 -30.58 5.71
C ILE A 506 26.60 -31.69 6.77
N MET A 507 27.59 -31.58 7.67
CA MET A 507 27.79 -32.55 8.76
C MET A 507 26.78 -32.40 9.91
N GLN A 508 26.24 -31.21 10.16
CA GLN A 508 25.23 -31.00 11.21
C GLN A 508 23.82 -31.45 10.79
N LEU A 509 23.50 -31.45 9.49
CA LEU A 509 22.25 -31.99 8.96
C LEU A 509 22.15 -33.52 9.07
N GLN A 510 23.28 -34.25 8.97
CA GLN A 510 23.27 -35.71 9.11
C GLN A 510 23.18 -36.22 10.56
N LEU A 511 23.58 -35.41 11.55
CA LEU A 511 23.55 -35.82 12.96
C LEU A 511 22.16 -35.67 13.61
N THR A 512 21.28 -34.82 13.09
CA THR A 512 19.92 -34.64 13.61
C THR A 512 18.96 -35.75 13.14
N GLU A 513 19.17 -36.33 11.96
CA GLU A 513 18.41 -37.50 11.48
C GLU A 513 18.70 -38.78 12.30
N CYS A 514 19.89 -38.89 12.89
CA CYS A 514 20.27 -40.05 13.70
C CYS A 514 19.59 -40.10 15.09
N HIS A 515 19.20 -38.96 15.66
CA HIS A 515 18.55 -38.94 16.98
C HIS A 515 17.05 -39.25 16.92
N LEU A 516 16.33 -38.75 15.91
CA LEU A 516 14.90 -39.04 15.74
C LEU A 516 14.65 -40.52 15.38
N MET A 517 15.58 -41.15 14.64
CA MET A 517 15.56 -42.58 14.31
C MET A 517 15.95 -43.50 15.49
N ARG A 518 16.62 -42.98 16.52
CA ARG A 518 16.98 -43.74 17.72
C ARG A 518 15.80 -43.86 18.70
N ASP A 519 15.00 -42.79 18.82
CA ASP A 519 13.86 -42.76 19.74
C ASP A 519 12.65 -43.54 19.22
N LEU A 520 12.45 -43.62 17.90
CA LEU A 520 11.41 -44.47 17.30
C LEU A 520 11.76 -45.97 17.31
N ASN A 521 13.05 -46.31 17.27
CA ASN A 521 13.52 -47.71 17.37
C ASN A 521 13.43 -48.28 18.79
N SER A 522 13.49 -47.43 19.83
CA SER A 522 13.35 -47.87 21.23
C SER A 522 11.89 -48.21 21.59
N TYR A 523 10.92 -47.64 20.87
CA TYR A 523 9.48 -47.81 21.14
C TYR A 523 8.78 -48.91 20.33
N PHE A 524 9.24 -49.24 19.10
CA PHE A 524 8.49 -50.14 18.19
C PHE A 524 9.22 -51.42 17.72
N GLY A 525 10.47 -51.65 18.12
CA GLY A 525 11.20 -52.86 17.72
C GLY A 525 11.54 -52.93 16.22
N LYS A 526 12.52 -53.78 15.88
CA LYS A 526 13.33 -53.73 14.63
C LYS A 526 12.60 -53.97 13.28
N ASN A 527 11.28 -54.02 13.20
CA ASN A 527 10.56 -54.37 11.97
C ASN A 527 9.72 -53.25 11.31
N TYR A 528 9.92 -51.98 11.68
CA TYR A 528 9.15 -50.87 11.08
C TYR A 528 9.78 -50.22 9.83
N LYS A 529 11.00 -50.64 9.44
CA LYS A 529 11.71 -50.03 8.30
C LYS A 529 11.09 -50.32 6.93
N GLN A 530 10.15 -51.26 6.81
CA GLN A 530 9.54 -51.62 5.53
C GLN A 530 8.14 -51.03 5.31
N PHE A 531 7.50 -50.43 6.33
CA PHE A 531 6.13 -49.91 6.22
C PHE A 531 6.06 -48.37 6.10
N ALA A 532 7.02 -47.65 6.67
CA ALA A 532 6.99 -46.18 6.71
C ALA A 532 7.40 -45.49 5.39
N PHE A 533 8.03 -46.21 4.45
CA PHE A 533 8.48 -45.64 3.19
C PHE A 533 7.37 -45.53 2.13
N HIS A 534 6.25 -46.25 2.28
CA HIS A 534 5.21 -46.32 1.26
C HIS A 534 4.03 -45.36 1.47
N LEU A 535 3.91 -44.71 2.63
CA LEU A 535 2.78 -43.83 2.97
C LEU A 535 3.06 -42.33 2.84
N LEU A 536 4.32 -41.92 2.68
CA LEU A 536 4.70 -40.49 2.67
C LEU A 536 5.10 -39.94 1.30
N CYS A 537 5.14 -40.77 0.25
CA CYS A 537 5.33 -40.35 -1.14
C CYS A 537 4.47 -41.21 -2.09
N PRO A 538 3.25 -40.79 -2.48
CA PRO A 538 2.61 -41.32 -3.66
C PRO A 538 3.12 -40.54 -4.89
N GLY A 539 3.88 -41.20 -5.75
CA GLY A 539 4.29 -40.67 -7.06
C GLY A 539 5.78 -40.39 -7.17
N SER A 540 6.49 -41.37 -7.75
CA SER A 540 7.71 -41.15 -8.53
C SER A 540 7.45 -40.23 -9.72
#